data_AF-A0A154M449-F1
#
_entry.id   AF-A0A154M449-F1
#
_cell.length_a   1.000
_cell.length_b   1.000
_cell.length_c   1.000
_cell.angle_alpha   90.00
_cell.angle_beta   90.00
_cell.angle_gamma   90.00
#
_symmetry.space_group_name_H-M   'P 1'
#
loop_
_entity.id
_entity.type
_entity.pdbx_description
1 polymer ?
#
loop_
_entity_poly.entity_id
_entity_poly.type
_entity_poly.pdbx_seq_one_letter_code
_entity_poly.pdbx_strand_id
1 'polypeptide(L)'
;MAQIEGTGYYVVPDALRKNTEAWQTASNAWNEFLRLGSDYAAMAETDMGLLGMKTGFPRDYNAARETILKTTRLGIEQIDDVRDNLDKVAKEYENRDAEYYERFGYMGDDDANKRF
;
A
#
# COMPACT_ATOMS: atom_id res chain seq x y z
N MET A 1 -6.61 15.12 26.71
CA MET A 1 -6.02 15.81 25.54
C MET A 1 -4.52 15.51 25.60
N ALA A 2 -4.05 14.49 24.89
CA ALA A 2 -2.63 14.15 24.90
C ALA A 2 -1.89 15.11 23.98
N GLN A 3 -0.97 15.89 24.56
CA GLN A 3 -0.10 16.83 23.87
C GLN A 3 0.97 16.00 23.14
N ILE A 4 0.90 15.94 21.81
CA ILE A 4 1.93 15.31 20.99
C ILE A 4 3.06 16.34 20.85
N GLU A 5 3.98 16.34 21.81
CA GLU A 5 5.27 17.03 21.67
C GLU A 5 6.20 16.17 20.81
N GLY A 6 5.91 16.12 19.51
CA GLY A 6 6.88 15.69 18.53
C GLY A 6 7.68 16.90 18.11
N THR A 7 9.01 16.87 18.28
CA THR A 7 9.90 17.74 17.50
C THR A 7 9.52 17.49 16.04
N GLY A 8 8.90 18.48 15.36
CA GLY A 8 8.03 18.27 14.18
C GLY A 8 8.62 17.45 13.02
N TYR A 9 9.94 17.23 13.03
CA TYR A 9 10.71 16.40 12.13
C TYR A 9 10.48 14.89 12.28
N TYR A 10 10.28 14.35 13.49
CA TYR A 10 10.04 12.89 13.68
C TYR A 10 8.61 12.46 13.34
N VAL A 11 7.65 13.38 13.44
CA VAL A 11 6.21 13.07 13.24
C VAL A 11 5.86 12.89 11.76
N VAL A 12 6.56 13.57 10.85
CA VAL A 12 6.27 13.53 9.41
C VAL A 12 6.69 12.19 8.77
N PRO A 13 7.90 11.65 9.00
CA PRO A 13 8.29 10.31 8.54
C PRO A 13 7.38 9.21 9.08
N ASP A 14 7.01 9.26 10.37
CA ASP A 14 6.10 8.28 10.97
C ASP A 14 4.69 8.32 10.37
N ALA A 15 4.17 9.52 10.07
CA ALA A 15 2.88 9.68 9.41
C ALA A 15 2.93 9.13 7.96
N LEU A 16 4.02 9.38 7.24
CA LEU A 16 4.21 8.87 5.88
C LEU A 16 4.32 7.34 5.87
N ARG A 17 5.09 6.74 6.80
CA ARG A 17 5.20 5.28 6.94
C ARG A 17 3.87 4.62 7.26
N LYS A 18 3.10 5.17 8.21
CA LYS A 18 1.74 4.67 8.53
C LYS A 18 0.80 4.71 7.33
N ASN A 19 0.91 5.75 6.50
CA ASN A 19 0.12 5.84 5.27
C ASN A 19 0.54 4.75 4.28
N THR A 20 1.84 4.57 4.04
CA THR A 20 2.39 3.50 3.19
C THR A 20 1.96 2.10 3.67
N GLU A 21 1.94 1.84 4.98
CA GLU A 21 1.44 0.60 5.57
C GLU A 21 -0.05 0.36 5.28
N ALA A 22 -0.87 1.42 5.30
CA ALA A 22 -2.29 1.31 4.96
C ALA A 22 -2.49 0.91 3.49
N TRP A 23 -1.73 1.51 2.56
CA TRP A 23 -1.75 1.11 1.15
C TRP A 23 -1.23 -0.30 0.93
N GLN A 24 -0.18 -0.72 1.64
CA GLN A 24 0.30 -2.09 1.59
C GLN A 24 -0.76 -3.08 2.08
N THR A 25 -1.45 -2.76 3.16
CA THR A 25 -2.53 -3.60 3.70
C THR A 25 -3.67 -3.73 2.69
N ALA A 26 -4.06 -2.64 2.03
CA ALA A 26 -5.05 -2.66 0.97
C ALA A 26 -4.60 -3.51 -0.23
N SER A 27 -3.35 -3.34 -0.70
CA SER A 27 -2.76 -4.13 -1.79
C SER A 27 -2.79 -5.62 -1.46
N ASN A 28 -2.41 -6.00 -0.23
CA ASN A 28 -2.44 -7.39 0.23
C ASN A 28 -3.85 -8.00 0.20
N ALA A 29 -4.86 -7.24 0.66
CA ALA A 29 -6.25 -7.70 0.64
C ALA A 29 -6.78 -7.92 -0.79
N TRP A 30 -6.41 -7.04 -1.72
CA TRP A 30 -6.81 -7.17 -3.12
C TRP A 30 -6.10 -8.33 -3.81
N ASN A 31 -4.81 -8.55 -3.52
CA ASN A 31 -4.07 -9.71 -4.00
C ASN A 31 -4.67 -11.02 -3.49
N GLU A 32 -5.09 -11.07 -2.22
CA GLU A 32 -5.77 -12.23 -1.66
C GLU A 32 -7.14 -12.47 -2.33
N PHE A 33 -7.92 -11.42 -2.57
CA PHE A 33 -9.16 -11.52 -3.34
C PHE A 33 -8.90 -12.06 -4.76
N LEU A 34 -7.86 -11.55 -5.44
CA LEU A 34 -7.49 -12.01 -6.79
C LEU A 34 -7.13 -13.51 -6.78
N ARG A 35 -6.37 -13.95 -5.77
CA ARG A 35 -5.98 -15.36 -5.59
C ARG A 35 -7.20 -16.25 -5.35
N LEU A 36 -8.06 -15.89 -4.39
CA LEU A 36 -9.26 -16.65 -4.07
C LEU A 36 -10.25 -16.71 -5.24
N GLY A 37 -10.44 -15.57 -5.90
CA GLY A 37 -11.25 -15.47 -7.10
C GLY A 37 -10.68 -16.33 -8.23
N SER A 38 -9.36 -16.34 -8.43
CA SER A 38 -8.69 -17.13 -9.46
C SER A 38 -8.77 -18.64 -9.22
N ASP A 39 -8.46 -19.09 -8.01
CA ASP A 39 -8.24 -20.52 -7.73
C ASP A 39 -9.53 -21.28 -7.42
N TYR A 40 -10.50 -20.63 -6.75
CA TYR A 40 -11.64 -21.34 -6.16
C TYR A 40 -12.98 -20.94 -6.76
N ALA A 41 -13.09 -19.74 -7.33
CA ALA A 41 -14.36 -19.23 -7.81
C ALA A 41 -14.62 -19.57 -9.28
N ALA A 42 -13.82 -20.36 -9.97
CA ALA A 42 -14.13 -20.77 -11.34
C ALA A 42 -15.17 -21.90 -11.34
N MET A 43 -16.18 -21.84 -12.22
CA MET A 43 -17.12 -22.94 -12.44
C MET A 43 -16.65 -23.84 -13.58
N ALA A 44 -16.60 -25.14 -13.36
CA ALA A 44 -16.49 -26.12 -14.43
C ALA A 44 -17.81 -26.25 -15.21
N GLU A 45 -17.75 -26.75 -16.44
CA GLU A 45 -18.96 -26.96 -17.28
C GLU A 45 -19.99 -27.87 -16.60
N THR A 46 -19.54 -28.78 -15.74
CA THR A 46 -20.37 -29.79 -15.08
C THR A 46 -20.99 -29.33 -13.77
N ASP A 47 -20.55 -28.22 -13.17
CA ASP A 47 -20.95 -27.81 -11.81
C ASP A 47 -22.44 -27.48 -11.68
N MET A 48 -23.09 -27.15 -12.81
CA MET A 48 -24.51 -26.83 -12.90
C MET A 48 -25.36 -27.96 -13.51
N GLY A 49 -24.75 -29.13 -13.73
CA GLY A 49 -25.36 -30.26 -14.42
C GLY A 49 -25.69 -30.01 -15.90
N LEU A 50 -26.29 -31.00 -16.55
CA LEU A 50 -26.59 -30.98 -18.00
C LEU A 50 -27.45 -29.79 -18.44
N LEU A 51 -28.44 -29.40 -17.63
CA LEU A 51 -29.30 -28.25 -17.94
C LEU A 51 -28.50 -26.94 -17.91
N GLY A 52 -27.74 -26.71 -16.84
CA GLY A 52 -26.94 -25.49 -16.69
C GLY A 52 -25.82 -25.38 -17.73
N MET A 53 -25.23 -26.52 -18.12
CA MET A 53 -24.28 -26.59 -19.22
C MET A 53 -24.93 -26.18 -20.55
N LYS A 54 -26.12 -26.73 -20.88
CA LYS A 54 -26.83 -26.40 -22.12
C LYS A 54 -27.31 -24.95 -22.19
N THR A 55 -27.61 -24.33 -21.06
CA THR A 55 -27.99 -22.91 -21.00
C THR A 55 -26.79 -21.96 -20.96
N GLY A 56 -25.57 -22.48 -20.75
CA GLY A 56 -24.34 -21.69 -20.76
C GLY A 56 -24.02 -20.97 -19.46
N PHE A 57 -24.65 -21.34 -18.34
CA PHE A 57 -24.42 -20.65 -17.06
C PHE A 57 -22.95 -20.64 -16.60
N PRO A 58 -22.18 -21.74 -16.66
CA PRO A 58 -20.78 -21.72 -16.27
C PRO A 58 -19.95 -20.71 -17.09
N ARG A 59 -20.21 -20.62 -18.39
CA ARG A 59 -19.54 -19.66 -19.28
C ARG A 59 -19.84 -18.22 -18.87
N ASP A 60 -21.11 -17.89 -18.73
CA ASP A 60 -21.54 -16.51 -18.45
C ASP A 60 -21.08 -16.06 -17.06
N TYR A 61 -21.13 -16.95 -16.07
CA TYR A 61 -20.58 -16.73 -14.75
C TYR A 61 -19.06 -16.50 -14.80
N ASN A 62 -18.30 -17.35 -15.49
CA ASN A 62 -16.85 -17.22 -15.59
C ASN A 62 -16.44 -15.94 -16.33
N ALA A 63 -17.22 -15.49 -17.32
CA ALA A 63 -17.00 -14.23 -18.01
C ALA A 63 -17.20 -13.02 -17.07
N ALA A 64 -18.27 -13.03 -16.27
CA ALA A 64 -18.51 -12.00 -15.25
C ALA A 64 -17.41 -11.99 -14.19
N ARG A 65 -16.99 -13.17 -13.73
CA ARG A 65 -15.86 -13.33 -12.82
C ARG A 65 -14.57 -12.75 -13.40
N GLU A 66 -14.22 -13.09 -14.64
CA GLU A 66 -12.98 -12.59 -15.26
C GLU A 66 -13.01 -11.06 -15.41
N THR A 67 -14.18 -10.48 -15.64
CA THR A 67 -14.35 -9.03 -15.67
C THR A 67 -13.98 -8.41 -14.34
N ILE A 68 -14.45 -8.97 -13.22
CA ILE A 68 -14.11 -8.53 -11.87
C ILE A 68 -12.61 -8.70 -11.61
N LEU A 69 -12.04 -9.86 -11.91
CA LEU A 69 -10.60 -10.12 -11.69
C LEU A 69 -9.72 -9.17 -12.49
N LYS A 70 -10.10 -8.84 -13.73
CA LYS A 70 -9.38 -7.84 -14.54
C LYS A 70 -9.43 -6.46 -13.89
N THR A 71 -10.59 -6.01 -13.42
CA THR A 71 -10.72 -4.73 -12.70
C THR A 71 -9.91 -4.73 -11.41
N THR A 72 -9.88 -5.84 -10.67
CA THR A 72 -9.05 -5.98 -9.47
C THR A 72 -7.57 -5.83 -9.77
N ARG A 73 -7.05 -6.47 -10.84
CA ARG A 73 -5.63 -6.34 -11.24
C ARG A 73 -5.26 -4.87 -11.49
N LEU A 74 -6.10 -4.15 -12.23
CA LEU A 74 -5.89 -2.72 -12.48
C LEU A 74 -5.91 -1.88 -11.19
N GLY A 75 -6.77 -2.24 -10.22
CA GLY A 75 -6.79 -1.55 -8.93
C GLY A 75 -5.55 -1.84 -8.09
N ILE A 76 -5.01 -3.06 -8.12
CA ILE A 76 -3.74 -3.40 -7.47
C ILE A 76 -2.61 -2.55 -8.03
N GLU A 77 -2.50 -2.45 -9.36
CA GLU A 77 -1.49 -1.61 -10.03
C GLU A 77 -1.56 -0.15 -9.54
N GLN A 78 -2.77 0.42 -9.44
CA GLN A 78 -2.96 1.78 -8.94
C GLN A 78 -2.59 1.95 -7.46
N ILE A 79 -2.89 0.95 -6.62
CA ILE A 79 -2.52 0.96 -5.21
C ILE A 79 -0.99 0.91 -5.06
N ASP A 80 -0.34 0.04 -5.82
CA ASP A 80 1.12 -0.10 -5.80
C ASP A 80 1.80 1.19 -6.30
N ASP A 81 1.28 1.82 -7.35
CA ASP A 81 1.76 3.13 -7.83
C ASP A 81 1.67 4.22 -6.76
N VAL A 82 0.56 4.28 -6.02
CA VAL A 82 0.38 5.24 -4.91
C VAL A 82 1.38 4.95 -3.80
N ARG A 83 1.54 3.68 -3.40
CA ARG A 83 2.50 3.26 -2.38
C ARG A 83 3.92 3.67 -2.76
N ASP A 84 4.33 3.40 -4.00
CA ASP A 84 5.67 3.70 -4.48
C ASP A 84 5.95 5.20 -4.54
N ASN A 85 4.93 6.01 -4.88
CA ASN A 85 5.03 7.47 -4.82
C ASN A 85 5.14 7.99 -3.38
N LEU A 86 4.39 7.42 -2.43
CA LEU A 86 4.49 7.78 -1.02
C LEU A 86 5.86 7.41 -0.42
N ASP A 87 6.39 6.24 -0.77
CA ASP A 87 7.74 5.81 -0.36
C ASP A 87 8.83 6.74 -0.92
N LYS A 88 8.71 7.19 -2.18
CA LYS A 88 9.61 8.20 -2.76
C LYS A 88 9.55 9.52 -1.99
N VAL A 89 8.35 10.01 -1.67
CA VAL A 89 8.18 11.24 -0.89
C VAL A 89 8.78 11.10 0.51
N ALA A 90 8.58 9.96 1.17
CA ALA A 90 9.18 9.67 2.47
C ALA A 90 10.71 9.68 2.40
N LYS A 91 11.30 8.99 1.43
CA LYS A 91 12.76 8.97 1.21
C LYS A 91 13.32 10.34 0.88
N GLU A 92 12.64 11.13 0.06
CA GLU A 92 13.07 12.48 -0.26
C GLU A 92 13.05 13.38 0.99
N TYR A 93 12.02 13.24 1.83
CA TYR A 93 11.95 13.96 3.09
C TYR A 93 13.08 13.55 4.03
N GLU A 94 13.32 12.25 4.22
CA GLU A 94 14.41 11.71 5.05
C GLU A 94 15.79 12.19 4.56
N ASN A 95 16.04 12.17 3.25
CA ASN A 95 17.30 12.64 2.67
C ASN A 95 17.51 14.14 2.87
N ARG A 96 16.47 14.96 2.66
CA ARG A 96 16.54 16.41 2.90
C ARG A 96 16.76 16.68 4.38
N ASP A 97 16.09 15.96 5.27
CA ASP A 97 16.28 16.11 6.71
C ASP A 97 17.73 15.79 7.10
N ALA A 98 18.31 14.72 6.56
CA ALA A 98 19.73 14.38 6.74
C ALA A 98 20.68 15.48 6.23
N GLU A 99 20.43 16.04 5.02
CA GLU A 99 21.22 17.17 4.49
C GLU A 99 21.11 18.43 5.37
N TYR A 100 19.92 18.71 5.92
CA TYR A 100 19.72 19.83 6.85
C TYR A 100 20.43 19.59 8.19
N TYR A 101 20.40 18.37 8.73
CA TYR A 101 21.15 17.98 9.93
C TYR A 101 22.67 18.12 9.72
N GLU A 102 23.20 17.72 8.57
CA GLU A 102 24.62 17.90 8.23
C GLU A 102 25.00 19.38 8.03
N ARG A 103 24.12 20.19 7.40
CA ARG A 103 24.38 21.61 7.13
C ARG A 103 24.29 22.51 8.36
N PHE A 104 23.44 22.19 9.33
CA PHE A 104 23.22 23.02 10.52
C PHE A 104 23.90 22.48 11.79
N GLY A 105 24.64 21.37 11.71
CA GLY A 105 25.68 21.04 12.69
C GLY A 105 25.19 20.95 14.13
N TYR A 106 24.14 20.18 14.42
CA TYR A 106 23.75 19.86 15.81
C TYR A 106 24.70 18.84 16.48
N MET A 107 26.01 18.90 16.19
CA MET A 107 27.07 18.35 17.03
C MET A 107 28.27 19.32 17.06
N GLY A 108 28.38 20.04 18.18
CA GLY A 108 29.48 20.95 18.57
C GLY A 108 29.15 22.41 18.29
N ASP A 109 28.74 23.25 19.26
CA ASP A 109 29.71 23.74 20.26
C ASP A 109 29.13 24.36 21.56
N ASP A 110 27.89 24.09 21.99
CA ASP A 110 27.37 24.71 23.24
C ASP A 110 27.46 23.85 24.51
N ASP A 111 28.05 22.64 24.41
CA ASP A 111 28.63 21.93 25.56
C ASP A 111 30.10 22.34 25.80
N ALA A 112 30.68 23.21 24.98
CA ALA A 112 32.10 23.60 25.07
C ALA A 112 32.36 24.80 25.99
N ASN A 113 31.37 25.64 26.28
CA ASN A 113 31.56 26.83 27.12
C ASN A 113 31.06 26.62 28.55
N LYS A 114 31.83 25.82 29.28
CA LYS A 114 32.19 26.12 30.67
C LYS A 114 32.47 27.62 30.80
N ARG A 115 31.51 28.36 31.35
CA ARG A 115 31.70 29.73 31.82
C ARG A 115 32.71 29.71 32.98
N PHE A 116 33.97 29.99 32.65
CA PHE A 116 34.79 30.86 33.48
C PHE A 116 34.17 32.27 33.50
#